data_AF-D6PLA9-F1
#
_entry.id   AF-D6PLA9-F1
#
_cell.length_a   1.000
_cell.length_b   1.000
_cell.length_c   1.000
_cell.angle_alpha   90.00
_cell.angle_beta   90.00
_cell.angle_gamma   90.00
#
_symmetry.space_group_name_H-M   'P 1'
#
loop_
_entity.id
_entity.type
_entity.pdbx_description
1 polymer ?
#
loop_
_entity_poly.entity_id
_entity_poly.type
_entity_poly.pdbx_seq_one_letter_code
_entity_poly.pdbx_strand_id
1 'polypeptide(L)'
;MTVKEYQSGARVLESAESELLPDNVNVPGCPPGHMPYTLQPIRRNAKMICFHSIWNPFGGYGNVKKMLEGKSTEEIKIRAYGWAERLEGKAFPKFNENVHVVPQEKVPESGTRYCSVDPAGSKNWFIKWYLVDNLNRVFLYREWPPRQQYGEWALPSDKADGKPGPAQTGLGLSLVSYKKLILKEEDGEEIHRRIIDSRFGGAEVPSAKSGMTPIIMLEQDDLDEEGNEIVPGMVFFPAPGGQIEDGIQGINDMLDYDESKPVSMMNCPRYYISEACEQSIYAYAEYTGLDGLKGALKDVIDPDRYMFKDGIHHFDPVAFAATGGDAPDF
;
A
#
# COMPACT_ATOMS: atom_id res chain seq x y z
N MET A 1 8.26 -13.67 -20.16
CA MET A 1 6.83 -13.35 -20.18
C MET A 1 6.05 -14.61 -19.86
N THR A 2 5.56 -14.71 -18.63
CA THR A 2 4.86 -15.88 -18.07
C THR A 2 3.45 -15.50 -17.63
N VAL A 3 2.58 -16.49 -17.37
CA VAL A 3 1.23 -16.26 -16.79
C VAL A 3 1.33 -15.50 -15.46
N LYS A 4 2.35 -15.81 -14.63
CA LYS A 4 2.64 -15.12 -13.37
C LYS A 4 2.72 -13.60 -13.55
N GLU A 5 3.41 -13.13 -14.61
CA GLU A 5 3.59 -11.69 -14.87
C GLU A 5 2.26 -10.95 -15.17
N TYR A 6 1.28 -11.62 -15.79
CA TYR A 6 -0.02 -11.01 -16.09
C TYR A 6 -1.03 -11.14 -14.97
N GLN A 7 -0.91 -12.19 -14.16
CA GLN A 7 -1.75 -12.41 -12.99
C GLN A 7 -1.32 -11.55 -11.79
N SER A 8 -0.05 -11.12 -11.73
CA SER A 8 0.45 -10.15 -10.75
C SER A 8 -0.31 -8.83 -10.76
N GLY A 9 -0.90 -8.50 -9.61
CA GLY A 9 -1.77 -7.36 -9.33
C GLY A 9 -2.90 -7.20 -10.34
N ALA A 10 -3.38 -8.31 -10.91
CA ALA A 10 -4.50 -8.27 -11.84
C ALA A 10 -5.82 -8.07 -11.08
N ARG A 11 -6.57 -7.04 -11.44
CA ARG A 11 -7.90 -6.78 -10.90
C ARG A 11 -8.95 -7.61 -11.64
N VAL A 12 -9.78 -8.35 -10.91
CA VAL A 12 -10.94 -9.06 -11.48
C VAL A 12 -11.96 -8.04 -11.98
N LEU A 13 -12.37 -8.15 -13.25
CA LEU A 13 -13.38 -7.29 -13.85
C LEU A 13 -14.74 -8.00 -13.89
N GLU A 14 -14.73 -9.25 -14.30
CA GLU A 14 -15.91 -10.10 -14.37
C GLU A 14 -15.59 -11.47 -13.78
N SER A 15 -16.58 -12.07 -13.14
CA SER A 15 -16.54 -13.43 -12.62
C SER A 15 -17.78 -14.19 -13.04
N ALA A 16 -17.74 -15.51 -13.02
CA ALA A 16 -18.87 -16.37 -13.32
C ALA A 16 -19.02 -17.49 -12.28
N GLU A 17 -20.24 -17.99 -12.13
CA GLU A 17 -20.56 -19.07 -11.21
C GLU A 17 -19.75 -20.35 -11.51
N SER A 18 -19.35 -21.02 -10.43
CA SER A 18 -18.54 -22.21 -10.45
C SER A 18 -19.35 -23.41 -9.95
N GLU A 19 -19.85 -24.22 -10.88
CA GLU A 19 -20.58 -25.45 -10.54
C GLU A 19 -19.73 -26.43 -9.70
N LEU A 20 -18.40 -26.45 -9.89
CA LEU A 20 -17.51 -27.39 -9.21
C LEU A 20 -16.98 -26.86 -7.87
N LEU A 21 -17.09 -25.56 -7.61
CA LEU A 21 -16.61 -24.92 -6.37
C LEU A 21 -17.62 -23.87 -5.86
N PRO A 22 -18.82 -24.29 -5.39
CA PRO A 22 -19.93 -23.37 -5.10
C PRO A 22 -19.86 -22.67 -3.74
N ASP A 23 -19.15 -23.24 -2.76
CA ASP A 23 -19.35 -22.86 -1.36
C ASP A 23 -18.39 -21.75 -0.85
N ASN A 24 -17.23 -21.59 -1.49
CA ASN A 24 -16.15 -20.75 -0.97
C ASN A 24 -15.84 -19.55 -1.87
N VAL A 25 -15.22 -18.51 -1.31
CA VAL A 25 -14.51 -17.50 -2.10
C VAL A 25 -13.27 -18.16 -2.70
N ASN A 26 -13.37 -18.54 -3.97
CA ASN A 26 -12.33 -19.31 -4.63
C ASN A 26 -11.11 -18.45 -5.00
N VAL A 27 -11.33 -17.21 -5.39
CA VAL A 27 -10.29 -16.25 -5.79
C VAL A 27 -10.62 -14.90 -5.17
N PRO A 28 -9.66 -14.23 -4.50
CA PRO A 28 -9.89 -12.88 -3.99
C PRO A 28 -10.41 -11.93 -5.08
N GLY A 29 -11.44 -11.16 -4.75
CA GLY A 29 -12.14 -10.30 -5.70
C GLY A 29 -13.32 -10.95 -6.44
N CYS A 30 -13.57 -12.26 -6.26
CA CYS A 30 -14.78 -12.92 -6.74
C CYS A 30 -15.80 -13.11 -5.60
N PRO A 31 -17.11 -13.16 -5.90
CA PRO A 31 -18.12 -13.64 -4.95
C PRO A 31 -17.88 -15.09 -4.51
N PRO A 32 -18.44 -15.53 -3.36
CA PRO A 32 -18.50 -16.95 -3.01
C PRO A 32 -19.11 -17.77 -4.15
N GLY A 33 -18.52 -18.91 -4.46
CA GLY A 33 -19.01 -19.78 -5.53
C GLY A 33 -18.67 -19.31 -6.95
N HIS A 34 -17.88 -18.25 -7.12
CA HIS A 34 -17.48 -17.74 -8.43
C HIS A 34 -16.01 -18.02 -8.76
N MET A 35 -15.68 -17.97 -10.05
CA MET A 35 -14.33 -17.99 -10.60
C MET A 35 -14.13 -16.80 -11.55
N PRO A 36 -12.91 -16.23 -11.65
CA PRO A 36 -12.65 -15.08 -12.51
C PRO A 36 -12.87 -15.43 -13.98
N TYR A 37 -13.36 -14.47 -14.75
CA TYR A 37 -13.53 -14.59 -16.20
C TYR A 37 -12.60 -13.62 -16.93
N THR A 38 -12.79 -12.31 -16.72
CA THR A 38 -11.93 -11.28 -17.30
C THR A 38 -11.21 -10.53 -16.20
N LEU A 39 -9.92 -10.27 -16.41
CA LEU A 39 -9.10 -9.50 -15.49
C LEU A 39 -8.36 -8.39 -16.25
N GLN A 40 -8.09 -7.29 -15.54
CA GLN A 40 -7.19 -6.24 -15.96
C GLN A 40 -5.82 -6.49 -15.30
N PRO A 41 -4.83 -7.01 -16.05
CA PRO A 41 -3.45 -6.94 -15.60
C PRO A 41 -3.06 -5.49 -15.35
N ILE A 42 -2.05 -5.32 -14.52
CA ILE A 42 -1.38 -4.04 -14.29
C ILE A 42 -1.01 -3.32 -15.59
N ARG A 43 -0.57 -4.10 -16.59
CA ARG A 43 -0.33 -3.58 -17.93
C ARG A 43 -1.66 -3.17 -18.55
N ARG A 44 -1.91 -1.87 -18.61
CA ARG A 44 -3.16 -1.28 -19.13
C ARG A 44 -3.49 -1.68 -20.57
N ASN A 45 -2.48 -2.02 -21.37
CA ASN A 45 -2.63 -2.48 -22.75
C ASN A 45 -2.82 -4.01 -22.89
N ALA A 46 -3.10 -4.70 -21.79
CA ALA A 46 -3.36 -6.14 -21.78
C ALA A 46 -4.68 -6.48 -21.09
N LYS A 47 -5.21 -7.66 -21.41
CA LYS A 47 -6.34 -8.30 -20.73
C LYS A 47 -6.01 -9.77 -20.50
N MET A 48 -6.48 -10.32 -19.39
CA MET A 48 -6.40 -11.74 -19.13
C MET A 48 -7.81 -12.33 -19.15
N ILE A 49 -7.98 -13.44 -19.86
CA ILE A 49 -9.26 -14.14 -20.02
C ILE A 49 -9.06 -15.58 -19.54
N CYS A 50 -9.82 -15.96 -18.52
CA CYS A 50 -9.88 -17.32 -17.99
C CYS A 50 -10.99 -18.09 -18.72
N PHE A 51 -10.61 -19.07 -19.54
CA PHE A 51 -11.56 -19.87 -20.30
C PHE A 51 -12.13 -20.99 -19.43
N HIS A 52 -13.41 -20.87 -19.05
CA HIS A 52 -14.09 -21.93 -18.31
C HIS A 52 -14.49 -23.06 -19.27
N SER A 53 -14.18 -24.29 -18.89
CA SER A 53 -14.40 -25.48 -19.71
C SER A 53 -15.87 -25.69 -20.08
N ILE A 54 -16.80 -25.21 -19.24
CA ILE A 54 -18.25 -25.28 -19.51
C ILE A 54 -18.66 -24.48 -20.74
N TRP A 55 -17.90 -23.43 -21.10
CA TRP A 55 -18.19 -22.59 -22.26
C TRP A 55 -17.59 -23.13 -23.56
N ASN A 56 -16.87 -24.25 -23.52
CA ASN A 56 -16.40 -24.91 -24.72
C ASN A 56 -17.45 -25.95 -25.19
N PRO A 57 -18.27 -25.65 -26.23
CA PRO A 57 -19.31 -26.57 -26.70
C PRO A 57 -18.73 -27.87 -27.29
N PHE A 58 -17.45 -27.89 -27.63
CA PHE A 58 -16.75 -29.05 -28.19
C PHE A 58 -15.85 -29.76 -27.16
N GLY A 59 -15.77 -29.25 -25.92
CA GLY A 59 -14.82 -29.70 -24.91
C GLY A 59 -15.26 -30.93 -24.12
N GLY A 60 -16.52 -31.37 -24.25
CA GLY A 60 -17.06 -32.50 -23.51
C GLY A 60 -17.07 -32.26 -22.00
N TYR A 61 -17.64 -31.12 -21.56
CA TYR A 61 -17.63 -30.69 -20.15
C TYR A 61 -18.09 -31.78 -19.15
N GLY A 62 -19.07 -32.61 -19.52
CA GLY A 62 -19.50 -33.73 -18.67
C GLY A 62 -18.38 -34.72 -18.32
N ASN A 63 -17.44 -34.97 -19.23
CA ASN A 63 -16.26 -35.80 -18.95
C ASN A 63 -15.23 -35.07 -18.10
N VAL A 64 -15.04 -33.77 -18.35
CA VAL A 64 -14.15 -32.91 -17.53
C VAL A 64 -14.65 -32.89 -16.08
N LYS A 65 -15.95 -32.69 -15.87
CA LYS A 65 -16.59 -32.73 -14.55
C LYS A 65 -16.31 -34.06 -13.84
N LYS A 66 -16.59 -35.19 -14.49
CA LYS A 66 -16.33 -36.53 -13.91
C LYS A 66 -14.86 -36.76 -13.57
N MET A 67 -13.94 -36.30 -14.41
CA MET A 67 -12.50 -36.42 -14.16
C MET A 67 -12.04 -35.60 -12.95
N LEU A 68 -12.74 -34.50 -12.67
CA LEU A 68 -12.43 -33.56 -11.59
C LEU A 68 -13.15 -33.89 -10.28
N GLU A 69 -14.05 -34.88 -10.25
CA GLU A 69 -14.66 -35.36 -9.02
C GLU A 69 -13.60 -35.86 -8.03
N GLY A 70 -13.61 -35.31 -6.81
CA GLY A 70 -12.66 -35.65 -5.75
C GLY A 70 -11.23 -35.13 -5.97
N LYS A 71 -10.98 -34.31 -7.01
CA LYS A 71 -9.70 -33.65 -7.23
C LYS A 71 -9.50 -32.45 -6.31
N SER A 72 -8.26 -32.01 -6.16
CA SER A 72 -7.97 -30.85 -5.32
C SER A 72 -8.57 -29.59 -5.93
N THR A 73 -8.88 -28.61 -5.07
CA THR A 73 -9.37 -27.30 -5.51
C THR A 73 -8.43 -26.65 -6.53
N GLU A 74 -7.11 -26.79 -6.34
CA GLU A 74 -6.10 -26.30 -7.29
C GLU A 74 -6.22 -26.97 -8.67
N GLU A 75 -6.31 -28.30 -8.72
CA GLU A 75 -6.48 -29.03 -9.98
C GLU A 75 -7.79 -28.65 -10.69
N ILE A 76 -8.87 -28.44 -9.93
CA ILE A 76 -10.16 -27.98 -10.45
C ILE A 76 -10.01 -26.56 -11.03
N LYS A 77 -9.40 -25.62 -10.31
CA LYS A 77 -9.16 -24.24 -10.77
C LYS A 77 -8.39 -24.19 -12.08
N ILE A 78 -7.32 -24.98 -12.19
CA ILE A 78 -6.49 -25.02 -13.41
C ILE A 78 -7.27 -25.62 -14.57
N ARG A 79 -7.84 -26.82 -14.39
CA ARG A 79 -8.41 -27.60 -15.49
C ARG A 79 -9.80 -27.14 -15.92
N ALA A 80 -10.67 -26.78 -14.97
CA ALA A 80 -12.02 -26.33 -15.30
C ALA A 80 -12.10 -24.83 -15.59
N TYR A 81 -11.27 -24.01 -14.95
CA TYR A 81 -11.43 -22.55 -14.96
C TYR A 81 -10.23 -21.78 -15.53
N GLY A 82 -9.14 -22.47 -15.92
CA GLY A 82 -7.96 -21.81 -16.48
C GLY A 82 -7.24 -20.90 -15.48
N TRP A 83 -7.36 -21.19 -14.18
CA TRP A 83 -6.77 -20.40 -13.10
C TRP A 83 -5.66 -21.19 -12.41
N ALA A 84 -4.42 -20.70 -12.50
CA ALA A 84 -3.31 -21.22 -11.73
C ALA A 84 -3.17 -20.44 -10.41
N GLU A 85 -3.12 -21.15 -9.29
CA GLU A 85 -2.83 -20.51 -8.01
C GLU A 85 -1.36 -20.12 -7.91
N ARG A 86 -1.09 -19.17 -7.03
CA ARG A 86 0.27 -18.81 -6.67
C ARG A 86 0.71 -19.70 -5.54
N LEU A 87 1.89 -20.29 -5.71
CA LEU A 87 2.53 -21.12 -4.69
C LEU A 87 3.13 -20.27 -3.55
N GLU A 88 3.40 -18.99 -3.80
CA GLU A 88 3.94 -18.04 -2.81
C GLU A 88 2.80 -17.39 -2.01
N GLY A 89 2.88 -17.49 -0.67
CA GLY A 89 1.95 -16.81 0.23
C GLY A 89 2.12 -15.29 0.19
N LYS A 90 1.00 -14.56 0.25
CA LYS A 90 0.99 -13.09 0.38
C LYS A 90 1.12 -12.69 1.84
N ALA A 91 1.81 -11.58 2.11
CA ALA A 91 1.89 -11.00 3.45
C ALA A 91 0.56 -10.40 3.94
N PHE A 92 -0.31 -10.01 3.00
CA PHE A 92 -1.59 -9.35 3.27
C PHE A 92 -2.76 -10.11 2.62
N PRO A 93 -3.11 -11.31 3.13
CA PRO A 93 -4.14 -12.16 2.51
C PRO A 93 -5.53 -11.53 2.46
N LYS A 94 -5.86 -10.64 3.42
CA LYS A 94 -7.16 -9.94 3.48
C LYS A 94 -7.25 -8.71 2.59
N PHE A 95 -6.15 -8.26 1.98
CA PHE A 95 -6.22 -7.14 1.06
C PHE A 95 -7.11 -7.49 -0.13
N ASN A 96 -8.14 -6.67 -0.33
CA ASN A 96 -9.12 -6.80 -1.38
C ASN A 96 -9.38 -5.42 -1.96
N GLU A 97 -9.05 -5.22 -3.24
CA GLU A 97 -9.21 -3.93 -3.91
C GLU A 97 -10.66 -3.41 -3.86
N ASN A 98 -11.65 -4.29 -3.96
CA ASN A 98 -13.06 -3.88 -3.93
C ASN A 98 -13.53 -3.37 -2.54
N VAL A 99 -12.73 -3.59 -1.50
CA VAL A 99 -13.06 -3.22 -0.11
C VAL A 99 -12.13 -2.12 0.40
N HIS A 100 -10.84 -2.24 0.12
CA HIS A 100 -9.81 -1.35 0.66
C HIS A 100 -9.46 -0.22 -0.28
N VAL A 101 -9.75 -0.32 -1.57
CA VAL A 101 -9.49 0.76 -2.53
C VAL A 101 -10.73 1.61 -2.67
N VAL A 102 -10.56 2.92 -2.48
CA VAL A 102 -11.63 3.92 -2.59
C VAL A 102 -11.31 4.94 -3.68
N PRO A 103 -12.31 5.47 -4.40
CA PRO A 103 -12.10 6.61 -5.29
C PRO A 103 -11.51 7.81 -4.54
N GLN A 104 -10.68 8.62 -5.21
CA GLN A 104 -10.02 9.78 -4.58
C GLN A 104 -11.05 10.74 -3.95
N GLU A 105 -12.19 10.95 -4.60
CA GLU A 105 -13.28 11.79 -4.13
C GLU A 105 -14.02 11.24 -2.89
N LYS A 106 -13.75 9.99 -2.50
CA LYS A 106 -14.27 9.38 -1.28
C LYS A 106 -13.33 9.50 -0.10
N VAL A 107 -12.09 9.97 -0.31
CA VAL A 107 -11.20 10.34 0.78
C VAL A 107 -11.82 11.54 1.52
N PRO A 108 -11.94 11.50 2.86
CA PRO A 108 -12.47 12.63 3.62
C PRO A 108 -11.62 13.89 3.43
N GLU A 109 -12.26 15.05 3.33
CA GLU A 109 -11.56 16.34 3.20
C GLU A 109 -10.93 16.81 4.53
N SER A 110 -11.59 16.47 5.64
CA SER A 110 -11.20 16.84 7.00
C SER A 110 -10.74 15.63 7.80
N GLY A 111 -9.66 15.80 8.56
CA GLY A 111 -9.11 14.79 9.43
C GLY A 111 -7.71 15.17 9.87
N THR A 112 -7.06 14.29 10.62
CA THR A 112 -5.67 14.47 11.03
C THR A 112 -4.76 13.91 9.95
N ARG A 113 -3.86 14.74 9.42
CA ARG A 113 -2.94 14.33 8.35
C ARG A 113 -1.58 13.92 8.90
N TYR A 114 -1.01 12.89 8.29
CA TYR A 114 0.29 12.32 8.62
C TYR A 114 1.14 12.16 7.37
N CYS A 115 2.45 12.13 7.53
CA CYS A 115 3.41 11.79 6.48
C CYS A 115 4.38 10.71 6.97
N SER A 116 4.67 9.70 6.16
CA SER A 116 5.65 8.65 6.45
C SER A 116 6.61 8.51 5.27
N VAL A 117 7.90 8.44 5.57
CA VAL A 117 8.98 8.42 4.58
C VAL A 117 9.89 7.20 4.78
N ASP A 118 10.09 6.43 3.71
CA ASP A 118 11.19 5.47 3.58
C ASP A 118 12.27 6.07 2.67
N PRO A 119 13.33 6.66 3.24
CA PRO A 119 14.38 7.31 2.50
C PRO A 119 15.36 6.28 1.91
N ALA A 120 15.96 6.64 0.78
CA ALA A 120 16.99 5.85 0.12
C ALA A 120 18.13 6.74 -0.38
N GLY A 121 19.34 6.18 -0.43
CA GLY A 121 20.53 6.89 -0.92
C GLY A 121 20.68 6.87 -2.45
N SER A 122 20.48 5.71 -3.08
CA SER A 122 20.66 5.52 -4.54
C SER A 122 19.37 5.46 -5.34
N LYS A 123 18.22 5.48 -4.64
CA LYS A 123 16.87 5.44 -5.22
C LYS A 123 16.11 6.68 -4.82
N ASN A 124 14.95 6.88 -5.44
CA ASN A 124 13.97 7.84 -4.92
C ASN A 124 13.52 7.44 -3.52
N TRP A 125 13.15 8.42 -2.69
CA TRP A 125 12.44 8.16 -1.44
C TRP A 125 11.02 7.69 -1.73
N PHE A 126 10.47 6.83 -0.88
CA PHE A 126 9.05 6.51 -0.94
C PHE A 126 8.32 7.27 0.17
N ILE A 127 7.33 8.06 -0.20
CA ILE A 127 6.63 8.98 0.71
C ILE A 127 5.14 8.70 0.63
N LYS A 128 4.49 8.64 1.79
CA LYS A 128 3.05 8.41 1.90
C LYS A 128 2.41 9.44 2.81
N TRP A 129 1.24 9.94 2.41
CA TRP A 129 0.41 10.79 3.25
C TRP A 129 -0.90 10.11 3.59
N TYR A 130 -1.25 10.20 4.87
CA TYR A 130 -2.43 9.57 5.42
C TYR A 130 -3.36 10.61 6.01
N LEU A 131 -4.65 10.35 5.95
CA LEU A 131 -5.67 11.10 6.65
C LEU A 131 -6.43 10.17 7.59
N VAL A 132 -6.58 10.57 8.85
CA VAL A 132 -7.42 9.87 9.82
C VAL A 132 -8.66 10.69 10.11
N ASP A 133 -9.81 10.12 9.80
CA ASP A 133 -11.09 10.77 10.04
C ASP A 133 -11.58 10.63 11.48
N ASN A 134 -12.69 11.27 11.81
CA ASN A 134 -13.29 11.24 13.15
C ASN A 134 -13.76 9.86 13.62
N LEU A 135 -13.85 8.87 12.73
CA LEU A 135 -14.16 7.47 13.05
C LEU A 135 -12.90 6.61 13.22
N ASN A 136 -11.71 7.23 13.22
CA ASN A 136 -10.42 6.54 13.26
C ASN A 136 -10.19 5.59 12.07
N ARG A 137 -10.81 5.88 10.92
CA ARG A 137 -10.49 5.24 9.64
C ARG A 137 -9.30 5.98 9.03
N VAL A 138 -8.37 5.21 8.51
CA VAL A 138 -7.12 5.68 7.92
C VAL A 138 -7.22 5.59 6.41
N PHE A 139 -6.88 6.68 5.73
CA PHE A 139 -6.88 6.77 4.27
C PHE A 139 -5.48 7.13 3.80
N LEU A 140 -4.82 6.23 3.09
CA LEU A 140 -3.65 6.59 2.26
C LEU A 140 -4.17 7.35 1.04
N TYR A 141 -3.97 8.66 1.01
CA TYR A 141 -4.59 9.54 0.00
C TYR A 141 -3.60 10.09 -1.03
N ARG A 142 -2.30 10.02 -0.74
CA ARG A 142 -1.24 10.44 -1.65
C ARG A 142 0.01 9.61 -1.41
N GLU A 143 0.71 9.29 -2.49
CA GLU A 143 2.04 8.67 -2.45
C GLU A 143 2.97 9.34 -3.46
N TRP A 144 4.25 9.33 -3.16
CA TRP A 144 5.30 9.74 -4.08
C TRP A 144 6.42 8.69 -4.11
N PRO A 145 6.95 8.31 -5.28
CA PRO A 145 6.60 8.83 -6.61
C PRO A 145 5.27 8.25 -7.16
N PRO A 146 4.35 9.08 -7.67
CA PRO A 146 3.10 8.59 -8.24
C PRO A 146 3.39 7.80 -9.52
N ARG A 147 2.75 6.64 -9.63
CA ARG A 147 2.96 5.72 -10.74
C ARG A 147 2.72 6.34 -12.11
N GLN A 148 1.73 7.21 -12.23
CA GLN A 148 1.32 7.81 -13.50
C GLN A 148 2.43 8.66 -14.13
N GLN A 149 3.28 9.29 -13.30
CA GLN A 149 4.37 10.14 -13.75
C GLN A 149 5.70 9.41 -13.82
N TYR A 150 5.97 8.51 -12.88
CA TYR A 150 7.28 7.86 -12.72
C TYR A 150 7.34 6.41 -13.21
N GLY A 151 6.20 5.86 -13.64
CA GLY A 151 6.05 4.45 -13.98
C GLY A 151 6.01 3.55 -12.74
N GLU A 152 6.17 2.25 -12.93
CA GLU A 152 6.11 1.26 -11.86
C GLU A 152 7.24 1.40 -10.84
N TRP A 153 6.94 1.28 -9.55
CA TRP A 153 7.95 1.13 -8.50
C TRP A 153 8.61 -0.23 -8.55
N ALA A 154 7.81 -1.28 -8.77
CA ALA A 154 8.30 -2.64 -8.94
C ALA A 154 7.60 -3.31 -10.12
N LEU A 155 8.33 -4.17 -10.81
CA LEU A 155 7.83 -4.97 -11.93
C LEU A 155 7.79 -6.45 -11.52
N PRO A 156 6.81 -7.22 -12.02
CA PRO A 156 6.81 -8.67 -11.83
C PRO A 156 8.12 -9.29 -12.31
N SER A 157 8.62 -10.27 -11.56
CA SER A 157 9.83 -11.03 -11.90
C SER A 157 9.75 -12.46 -11.36
N ASP A 158 10.81 -13.22 -11.61
CA ASP A 158 11.08 -14.54 -11.04
C ASP A 158 11.46 -14.48 -9.55
N LYS A 159 11.85 -13.31 -9.03
CA LYS A 159 12.17 -13.10 -7.61
C LYS A 159 10.92 -12.78 -6.80
N ALA A 160 10.94 -13.15 -5.53
CA ALA A 160 9.95 -12.69 -4.56
C ALA A 160 9.96 -11.14 -4.53
N ASP A 161 8.78 -10.55 -4.34
CA ASP A 161 8.59 -9.09 -4.24
C ASP A 161 9.04 -8.27 -5.47
N GLY A 162 9.21 -8.93 -6.62
CA GLY A 162 9.47 -8.32 -7.92
C GLY A 162 10.89 -7.78 -8.10
N LYS A 163 11.10 -7.06 -9.20
CA LYS A 163 12.35 -6.34 -9.50
C LYS A 163 12.11 -4.83 -9.50
N PRO A 164 13.16 -4.01 -9.27
CA PRO A 164 13.05 -2.55 -9.36
C PRO A 164 12.42 -2.11 -10.70
N GLY A 165 11.42 -1.24 -10.60
CA GLY A 165 10.78 -0.57 -11.73
C GLY A 165 11.37 0.83 -11.97
N PRO A 166 10.91 1.53 -13.02
CA PRO A 166 11.41 2.86 -13.38
C PRO A 166 11.32 3.89 -12.24
N ALA A 167 10.29 3.86 -11.40
CA ALA A 167 10.11 4.85 -10.33
C ALA A 167 11.15 4.74 -9.19
N GLN A 168 11.88 3.62 -9.08
CA GLN A 168 13.01 3.50 -8.15
C GLN A 168 14.27 4.25 -8.63
N THR A 169 14.32 4.64 -9.91
CA THR A 169 15.51 5.30 -10.48
C THR A 169 15.73 6.64 -9.79
N GLY A 170 16.84 6.75 -9.06
CA GLY A 170 17.18 7.95 -8.30
C GLY A 170 17.29 9.18 -9.20
N LEU A 171 16.61 10.26 -8.82
CA LEU A 171 16.64 11.54 -9.52
C LEU A 171 17.82 12.44 -9.11
N GLY A 172 18.72 11.95 -8.24
CA GLY A 172 19.84 12.73 -7.72
C GLY A 172 19.42 13.89 -6.81
N LEU A 173 18.24 13.81 -6.18
CA LEU A 173 17.74 14.84 -5.28
C LEU A 173 18.57 14.89 -4.00
N SER A 174 18.94 16.11 -3.58
CA SER A 174 19.48 16.38 -2.26
C SER A 174 18.38 16.38 -1.19
N LEU A 175 18.75 16.41 0.08
CA LEU A 175 17.79 16.57 1.19
C LEU A 175 16.93 17.84 1.01
N VAL A 176 17.54 18.96 0.63
CA VAL A 176 16.84 20.23 0.35
C VAL A 176 15.84 20.08 -0.79
N SER A 177 16.19 19.32 -1.84
CA SER A 177 15.27 19.05 -2.94
C SER A 177 14.08 18.19 -2.50
N TYR A 178 14.29 17.19 -1.63
CA TYR A 178 13.19 16.43 -1.04
C TYR A 178 12.30 17.29 -0.14
N LYS A 179 12.90 18.21 0.62
CA LYS A 179 12.18 19.18 1.45
C LYS A 179 11.24 20.05 0.61
N LYS A 180 11.75 20.64 -0.48
CA LYS A 180 10.94 21.39 -1.45
C LYS A 180 9.83 20.53 -2.06
N LEU A 181 10.13 19.28 -2.39
CA LEU A 181 9.18 18.34 -2.95
C LEU A 181 8.05 18.07 -1.96
N ILE A 182 8.36 17.72 -0.71
CA ILE A 182 7.37 17.42 0.32
C ILE A 182 6.45 18.62 0.57
N LEU A 183 7.01 19.83 0.75
CA LEU A 183 6.20 21.04 0.95
C LEU A 183 5.30 21.34 -0.25
N LYS A 184 5.81 21.14 -1.46
CA LYS A 184 5.03 21.32 -2.69
C LYS A 184 3.89 20.31 -2.77
N GLU A 185 4.16 19.03 -2.48
CA GLU A 185 3.13 17.99 -2.50
C GLU A 185 2.08 18.23 -1.42
N GLU A 186 2.49 18.72 -0.24
CA GLU A 186 1.59 19.06 0.87
C GLU A 186 0.74 20.30 0.60
N ASP A 187 1.17 21.23 -0.25
CA ASP A 187 0.38 22.39 -0.71
C ASP A 187 -0.35 23.15 0.42
N GLY A 188 0.34 23.37 1.55
CA GLY A 188 -0.20 24.06 2.71
C GLY A 188 -1.07 23.20 3.65
N GLU A 189 -1.16 21.89 3.42
CA GLU A 189 -1.80 20.95 4.36
C GLU A 189 -1.11 20.97 5.73
N GLU A 190 -1.90 21.06 6.80
CA GLU A 190 -1.40 20.90 8.16
C GLU A 190 -1.15 19.41 8.44
N ILE A 191 0.12 19.02 8.43
CA ILE A 191 0.55 17.66 8.77
C ILE A 191 0.87 17.60 10.25
N HIS A 192 0.03 16.89 11.01
CA HIS A 192 0.16 16.72 12.45
C HIS A 192 1.51 16.09 12.84
N ARG A 193 1.94 15.07 12.08
CA ARG A 193 3.19 14.36 12.34
C ARG A 193 3.80 13.81 11.06
N ARG A 194 5.10 14.02 10.89
CA ARG A 194 5.93 13.38 9.86
C ARG A 194 6.89 12.39 10.51
N ILE A 195 6.97 11.17 9.99
CA ILE A 195 7.90 10.15 10.46
C ILE A 195 8.84 9.71 9.34
N ILE A 196 10.06 9.33 9.71
CA ILE A 196 11.10 8.86 8.78
C ILE A 196 11.81 7.63 9.37
N ASP A 197 12.25 6.70 8.51
CA ASP A 197 13.08 5.57 8.95
C ASP A 197 14.23 6.04 9.87
N SER A 198 14.30 5.46 11.07
CA SER A 198 15.25 5.89 12.09
C SER A 198 16.70 5.56 11.74
N ARG A 199 16.94 4.54 10.91
CA ARG A 199 18.29 4.07 10.55
C ARG A 199 18.93 5.05 9.59
N PHE A 200 18.18 5.51 8.60
CA PHE A 200 18.63 6.56 7.69
C PHE A 200 18.59 7.93 8.37
N GLY A 201 17.46 8.27 9.02
CA GLY A 201 17.24 9.59 9.61
C GLY A 201 18.21 9.93 10.75
N GLY A 202 18.68 8.93 11.49
CA GLY A 202 19.63 9.08 12.59
C GLY A 202 21.11 8.87 12.24
N ALA A 203 21.44 8.48 11.00
CA ALA A 203 22.83 8.30 10.59
C ALA A 203 23.54 9.65 10.40
N GLU A 204 24.78 9.77 10.86
CA GLU A 204 25.58 10.98 10.60
C GLU A 204 25.86 11.14 9.11
N VAL A 205 25.76 12.37 8.62
CA VAL A 205 26.10 12.71 7.23
C VAL A 205 27.61 12.98 7.14
N PRO A 206 28.41 12.13 6.45
CA PRO A 206 29.87 12.22 6.49
C PRO A 206 30.44 13.54 5.93
N SER A 207 29.70 14.20 5.04
CA SER A 207 30.06 15.47 4.41
C SER A 207 29.55 16.71 5.16
N ALA A 208 28.78 16.53 6.23
CA ALA A 208 28.23 17.63 7.01
C ALA A 208 29.10 17.96 8.24
N LYS A 209 28.74 19.03 8.96
CA LYS A 209 29.34 19.32 10.27
C LYS A 209 29.10 18.12 11.21
N SER A 210 30.09 17.80 12.05
CA SER A 210 30.00 16.70 13.02
C SER A 210 28.70 16.78 13.85
N GLY A 211 28.01 15.65 14.00
CA GLY A 211 26.72 15.55 14.70
C GLY A 211 25.49 15.88 13.85
N MET A 212 25.62 16.24 12.57
CA MET A 212 24.47 16.47 11.69
C MET A 212 23.92 15.15 11.13
N THR A 213 22.62 14.93 11.34
CA THR A 213 21.85 13.81 10.79
C THR A 213 20.80 14.35 9.80
N PRO A 214 20.25 13.51 8.89
CA PRO A 214 19.18 13.95 8.00
C PRO A 214 17.98 14.55 8.73
N ILE A 215 17.60 14.03 9.91
CA ILE A 215 16.51 14.60 10.71
C ILE A 215 16.83 16.05 11.13
N ILE A 216 18.03 16.29 11.66
CA ILE A 216 18.45 17.64 12.08
C ILE A 216 18.52 18.58 10.88
N MET A 217 19.01 18.10 9.74
CA MET A 217 19.09 18.89 8.52
C MET A 217 17.71 19.22 7.93
N LEU A 218 16.72 18.32 8.06
CA LEU A 218 15.35 18.57 7.63
C LEU A 218 14.66 19.61 8.51
N GLU A 219 14.96 19.65 9.82
CA GLU A 219 14.40 20.60 10.77
C GLU A 219 14.91 22.03 10.56
N GLN A 220 16.14 22.20 10.04
CA GLN A 220 16.76 23.51 9.82
C GLN A 220 16.20 24.20 8.58
N ASP A 221 16.06 25.52 8.64
CA ASP A 221 15.79 26.35 7.47
C ASP A 221 16.98 26.34 6.52
N ASP A 222 16.71 26.19 5.22
CA ASP A 222 17.74 26.34 4.19
C ASP A 222 17.77 27.80 3.74
N LEU A 223 18.90 28.48 3.95
CA LEU A 223 19.08 29.90 3.63
C LEU A 223 19.97 30.10 2.39
N ASP A 224 19.80 31.22 1.69
CA ASP A 224 20.73 31.65 0.63
C ASP A 224 22.00 32.31 1.20
N GLU A 225 22.91 32.75 0.32
CA GLU A 225 24.17 33.41 0.73
C GLU A 225 23.95 34.72 1.48
N GLU A 226 22.78 35.35 1.32
CA GLU A 226 22.37 36.60 1.97
C GLU A 226 21.61 36.35 3.28
N GLY A 227 21.33 35.08 3.61
CA GLY A 227 20.62 34.67 4.80
C GLY A 227 19.09 34.67 4.66
N ASN A 228 18.56 34.80 3.45
CA ASN A 228 17.11 34.70 3.21
C ASN A 228 16.68 33.24 3.14
N GLU A 229 15.50 32.93 3.67
CA GLU A 229 14.93 31.58 3.62
C GLU A 229 14.62 31.14 2.19
N ILE A 230 15.22 30.03 1.77
CA ILE A 230 14.93 29.31 0.52
C ILE A 230 13.86 28.25 0.77
N VAL A 231 14.00 27.50 1.88
CA VAL A 231 13.08 26.42 2.25
C VAL A 231 12.89 26.36 3.77
N PRO A 232 11.66 26.52 4.27
CA PRO A 232 11.39 26.45 5.71
C PRO A 232 11.62 25.03 6.22
N GLY A 233 12.15 24.92 7.44
CA GLY A 233 12.33 23.70 8.23
C GLY A 233 11.08 22.80 8.28
N MET A 234 11.30 21.49 8.37
CA MET A 234 10.24 20.51 8.59
C MET A 234 10.66 19.48 9.62
N VAL A 235 9.86 19.34 10.67
CA VAL A 235 10.13 18.40 11.76
C VAL A 235 9.75 16.99 11.33
N PHE A 236 10.70 16.07 11.48
CA PHE A 236 10.50 14.62 11.33
C PHE A 236 10.82 13.89 12.63
N PHE A 237 9.97 12.95 12.99
CA PHE A 237 10.22 12.04 14.10
C PHE A 237 10.81 10.71 13.58
N PRO A 238 11.80 10.13 14.27
CA PRO A 238 12.29 8.81 13.91
C PRO A 238 11.19 7.77 14.12
N ALA A 239 10.97 6.92 13.12
CA ALA A 239 10.03 5.81 13.21
C ALA A 239 10.41 4.86 14.36
N PRO A 240 9.42 4.27 15.05
CA PRO A 240 9.69 3.32 16.11
C PRO A 240 10.38 2.07 15.56
N GLY A 241 11.53 1.72 16.14
CA GLY A 241 12.27 0.51 15.79
C GLY A 241 11.53 -0.77 16.17
N GLY A 242 11.98 -1.91 15.64
CA GLY A 242 11.60 -3.26 16.08
C GLY A 242 11.41 -4.24 14.93
N GLN A 243 10.80 -5.39 15.21
CA GLN A 243 10.76 -6.51 14.26
C GLN A 243 9.88 -6.20 13.04
N ILE A 244 10.21 -6.84 11.92
CA ILE A 244 9.49 -6.65 10.67
C ILE A 244 8.10 -7.25 10.76
N GLU A 245 8.04 -8.44 11.34
CA GLU A 245 6.86 -9.25 11.56
C GLU A 245 5.79 -8.49 12.36
N ASP A 246 6.19 -7.76 13.42
CA ASP A 246 5.26 -6.95 14.22
C ASP A 246 4.56 -5.88 13.36
N GLY A 247 5.31 -5.25 12.44
CA GLY A 247 4.75 -4.24 11.54
C GLY A 247 3.81 -4.86 10.50
N ILE A 248 4.12 -6.05 9.99
CA ILE A 248 3.24 -6.78 9.07
C ILE A 248 1.95 -7.22 9.76
N GLN A 249 2.04 -7.66 11.02
CA GLN A 249 0.84 -7.99 11.81
C GLN A 249 -0.02 -6.74 12.04
N GLY A 250 0.59 -5.61 12.42
CA GLY A 250 -0.15 -4.35 12.61
C GLY A 250 -0.86 -3.87 11.33
N ILE A 251 -0.27 -4.08 10.15
CA ILE A 251 -0.96 -3.82 8.88
C ILE A 251 -2.13 -4.78 8.67
N ASN A 252 -1.95 -6.08 8.92
CA ASN A 252 -3.04 -7.06 8.80
C ASN A 252 -4.21 -6.73 9.73
N ASP A 253 -3.95 -6.27 10.95
CA ASP A 253 -5.00 -5.84 11.89
C ASP A 253 -5.80 -4.64 11.35
N MET A 254 -5.15 -3.74 10.58
CA MET A 254 -5.80 -2.59 9.96
C MET A 254 -6.64 -2.95 8.73
N LEU A 255 -6.25 -4.01 8.02
CA LEU A 255 -6.98 -4.60 6.88
C LEU A 255 -8.08 -5.57 7.31
N ASP A 256 -8.17 -5.92 8.60
CA ASP A 256 -9.03 -7.00 9.05
C ASP A 256 -10.52 -6.63 8.92
N TYR A 257 -11.29 -7.55 8.35
CA TYR A 257 -12.76 -7.55 8.32
C TYR A 257 -13.28 -8.98 8.16
N ASP A 258 -14.57 -9.21 8.40
CA ASP A 258 -15.23 -10.51 8.22
C ASP A 258 -15.65 -10.66 6.75
N GLU A 259 -14.88 -11.45 5.99
CA GLU A 259 -15.11 -11.73 4.56
C GLU A 259 -16.40 -12.53 4.30
N SER A 260 -16.98 -13.16 5.33
CA SER A 260 -18.24 -13.91 5.21
C SER A 260 -19.49 -13.02 5.28
N LYS A 261 -19.32 -11.74 5.65
CA LYS A 261 -20.40 -10.77 5.82
C LYS A 261 -20.27 -9.62 4.83
N PRO A 262 -21.39 -8.99 4.43
CA PRO A 262 -21.34 -7.76 3.65
C PRO A 262 -20.53 -6.67 4.36
N VAL A 263 -19.79 -5.87 3.58
CA VAL A 263 -19.10 -4.69 4.11
C VAL A 263 -20.14 -3.68 4.58
N SER A 264 -20.01 -3.23 5.82
CA SER A 264 -20.93 -2.30 6.47
C SER A 264 -20.20 -1.51 7.55
N MET A 265 -20.84 -0.51 8.15
CA MET A 265 -20.24 0.23 9.28
C MET A 265 -19.85 -0.66 10.47
N MET A 266 -20.49 -1.83 10.62
CA MET A 266 -20.18 -2.81 11.68
C MET A 266 -19.19 -3.89 11.23
N ASN A 267 -18.89 -3.96 9.92
CA ASN A 267 -17.98 -4.93 9.31
C ASN A 267 -17.20 -4.22 8.20
N CYS A 268 -16.21 -3.42 8.59
CA CYS A 268 -15.37 -2.70 7.65
C CYS A 268 -13.92 -2.65 8.16
N PRO A 269 -12.93 -2.62 7.26
CA PRO A 269 -11.55 -2.42 7.67
C PRO A 269 -11.35 -1.01 8.22
N ARG A 270 -10.20 -0.81 8.87
CA ARG A 270 -9.78 0.52 9.33
C ARG A 270 -8.95 1.26 8.31
N TYR A 271 -8.28 0.56 7.40
CA TYR A 271 -7.37 1.14 6.42
C TYR A 271 -7.90 1.06 5.00
N TYR A 272 -7.86 2.19 4.32
CA TYR A 272 -8.27 2.37 2.94
C TYR A 272 -7.16 3.06 2.15
N ILE A 273 -7.08 2.75 0.86
CA ILE A 273 -6.09 3.27 -0.07
C ILE A 273 -6.84 3.98 -1.19
N SER A 274 -6.47 5.22 -1.50
CA SER A 274 -7.00 5.90 -2.67
C SER A 274 -6.59 5.17 -3.95
N GLU A 275 -7.49 5.09 -4.93
CA GLU A 275 -7.19 4.57 -6.27
C GLU A 275 -6.04 5.30 -6.98
N ALA A 276 -5.71 6.53 -6.56
CA ALA A 276 -4.56 7.27 -7.05
C ALA A 276 -3.21 6.68 -6.58
N CYS A 277 -3.20 5.93 -5.48
CA CYS A 277 -2.00 5.31 -4.89
C CYS A 277 -1.69 3.94 -5.53
N GLU A 278 -1.51 3.92 -6.85
CA GLU A 278 -1.36 2.71 -7.66
C GLU A 278 -0.12 1.86 -7.29
N GLN A 279 0.95 2.44 -6.76
CA GLN A 279 2.12 1.68 -6.30
C GLN A 279 1.78 0.90 -5.03
N SER A 280 1.10 1.54 -4.07
CA SER A 280 0.66 0.90 -2.84
C SER A 280 -0.33 -0.21 -3.12
N ILE A 281 -1.34 0.02 -3.97
CA ILE A 281 -2.31 -1.02 -4.37
C ILE A 281 -1.58 -2.25 -4.91
N TYR A 282 -0.60 -2.05 -5.79
CA TYR A 282 0.22 -3.14 -6.30
C TYR A 282 1.04 -3.84 -5.22
N ALA A 283 1.67 -3.08 -4.32
CA ALA A 283 2.45 -3.63 -3.23
C ALA A 283 1.61 -4.50 -2.29
N TYR A 284 0.42 -4.04 -1.91
CA TYR A 284 -0.49 -4.84 -1.09
C TYR A 284 -0.98 -6.11 -1.79
N ALA A 285 -1.16 -6.06 -3.11
CA ALA A 285 -1.58 -7.23 -3.88
C ALA A 285 -0.47 -8.28 -4.04
N GLU A 286 0.81 -7.88 -4.03
CA GLU A 286 1.93 -8.76 -4.41
C GLU A 286 2.96 -9.03 -3.32
N TYR A 287 3.05 -8.20 -2.29
CA TYR A 287 4.10 -8.33 -1.30
C TYR A 287 3.97 -9.64 -0.52
N THR A 288 5.09 -10.37 -0.46
CA THR A 288 5.24 -11.67 0.20
C THR A 288 6.08 -11.56 1.47
N GLY A 289 7.00 -10.59 1.52
CA GLY A 289 7.99 -10.47 2.60
C GLY A 289 9.09 -11.53 2.56
N LEU A 290 9.14 -12.36 1.51
CA LEU A 290 10.06 -13.49 1.40
C LEU A 290 11.42 -13.12 0.81
N ASP A 291 11.56 -11.95 0.14
CA ASP A 291 12.86 -11.49 -0.39
C ASP A 291 13.74 -10.79 0.68
N GLY A 292 13.30 -10.82 1.94
CA GLY A 292 13.97 -10.18 3.08
C GLY A 292 14.17 -8.69 2.85
N LEU A 293 15.39 -8.19 3.03
CA LEU A 293 15.73 -6.76 2.91
C LEU A 293 15.96 -6.28 1.46
N LYS A 294 15.79 -7.14 0.45
CA LYS A 294 16.14 -6.82 -0.95
C LYS A 294 14.94 -6.64 -1.87
N GLY A 295 13.74 -7.01 -1.40
CA GLY A 295 12.51 -6.96 -2.19
C GLY A 295 12.20 -5.56 -2.70
N ALA A 296 11.85 -5.43 -3.97
CA ALA A 296 11.56 -4.13 -4.58
C ALA A 296 10.31 -3.47 -3.97
N LEU A 297 9.36 -4.26 -3.49
CA LEU A 297 8.11 -3.79 -2.88
C LEU A 297 8.24 -3.40 -1.40
N LYS A 298 9.32 -3.78 -0.71
CA LYS A 298 9.47 -3.49 0.72
C LYS A 298 9.42 -1.97 0.99
N ASP A 299 10.03 -1.19 0.10
CA ASP A 299 10.16 0.26 0.23
C ASP A 299 8.78 0.95 0.18
N VAL A 300 7.77 0.27 -0.40
CA VAL A 300 6.37 0.73 -0.44
C VAL A 300 5.62 0.37 0.84
N ILE A 301 5.96 -0.75 1.49
CA ILE A 301 5.28 -1.26 2.69
C ILE A 301 5.87 -0.67 3.98
N ASP A 302 7.18 -0.39 3.98
CA ASP A 302 7.94 0.12 5.11
C ASP A 302 7.33 1.42 5.71
N PRO A 303 6.90 2.44 4.92
CA PRO A 303 6.22 3.62 5.45
C PRO A 303 4.92 3.31 6.22
N ASP A 304 4.14 2.30 5.81
CA ASP A 304 2.92 1.90 6.50
C ASP A 304 3.28 1.22 7.83
N ARG A 305 4.30 0.36 7.83
CA ARG A 305 4.81 -0.31 9.05
C ARG A 305 5.26 0.72 10.08
N TYR A 306 6.00 1.74 9.66
CA TYR A 306 6.46 2.82 10.53
C TYR A 306 5.27 3.54 11.16
N MET A 307 4.26 3.87 10.35
CA MET A 307 3.12 4.70 10.76
C MET A 307 2.16 3.95 11.69
N PHE A 308 1.82 2.71 11.37
CA PHE A 308 0.89 1.94 12.20
C PHE A 308 1.52 1.53 13.52
N LYS A 309 2.83 1.32 13.54
CA LYS A 309 3.57 1.08 14.77
C LYS A 309 3.70 2.33 15.65
N ASP A 310 3.78 3.52 15.06
CA ASP A 310 3.78 4.79 15.80
C ASP A 310 2.44 5.06 16.50
N GLY A 311 1.35 4.48 15.99
CA GLY A 311 0.02 4.58 16.59
C GLY A 311 -0.80 5.70 15.98
N ILE A 312 -1.10 5.59 14.68
CA ILE A 312 -1.91 6.57 13.95
C ILE A 312 -3.36 6.63 14.47
N HIS A 313 -3.87 7.83 14.74
CA HIS A 313 -5.23 8.06 15.23
C HIS A 313 -5.73 9.46 14.90
N HIS A 314 -7.02 9.69 15.07
CA HIS A 314 -7.60 11.02 14.93
C HIS A 314 -7.28 11.88 16.16
N PHE A 315 -6.78 13.08 15.91
CA PHE A 315 -6.58 14.10 16.92
C PHE A 315 -7.67 15.17 16.79
N ASP A 316 -8.48 15.31 17.84
CA ASP A 316 -9.41 16.44 17.98
C ASP A 316 -8.69 17.58 18.73
N PRO A 317 -8.46 18.74 18.08
CA PRO A 317 -7.84 19.90 18.72
C PRO A 317 -8.61 20.40 19.95
N VAL A 318 -9.94 20.19 20.00
CA VAL A 318 -10.80 20.66 21.09
C VAL A 318 -10.67 19.79 22.32
N ALA A 319 -10.47 18.48 22.15
CA ALA A 319 -10.34 17.53 23.26
C ALA A 319 -9.08 17.78 24.13
N PHE A 320 -8.07 18.46 23.57
CA PHE A 320 -6.81 18.79 24.26
C PHE A 320 -6.63 20.30 24.51
N ALA A 321 -7.65 21.12 24.23
CA ALA A 321 -7.64 22.50 24.68
C ALA A 321 -7.58 22.51 26.20
N ALA A 322 -6.49 23.04 26.77
CA ALA A 322 -6.39 23.27 28.20
C ALA A 322 -7.54 24.19 28.61
N THR A 323 -8.57 23.62 29.24
CA THR A 323 -9.57 24.40 29.96
C THR A 323 -8.83 24.96 31.17
N GLY A 324 -8.24 26.14 31.00
CA GLY A 324 -7.69 26.92 32.09
C GLY A 324 -8.79 27.01 33.14
N GLY A 325 -8.59 26.32 34.27
CA GLY A 325 -9.52 26.36 35.38
C GLY A 325 -9.50 27.77 35.95
N ASP A 326 -10.47 28.58 35.57
CA ASP A 326 -10.76 29.81 36.29
C ASP A 326 -11.09 29.43 37.73
N ALA A 327 -10.28 29.94 38.65
CA ALA A 327 -10.51 29.82 40.08
C ALA A 327 -11.86 30.48 40.41
N PRO A 328 -12.69 29.88 41.28
CA PRO A 328 -13.89 30.54 41.73
C PRO A 328 -13.50 31.66 42.68
N ASP A 329 -13.73 32.91 42.25
CA ASP A 329 -13.81 34.05 43.15
C ASP A 329 -14.95 33.80 44.15
N PHE A 330 -14.60 33.59 45.42
CA PHE A 330 -15.51 33.61 46.57
C PHE A 330 -15.14 34.75 47.51
#